data_AF-A0A818DU43-F1
#
_entry.id   AF-A0A818DU43-F1
#
_cell.length_a   1.000
_cell.length_b   1.000
_cell.length_c   1.000
_cell.angle_alpha   90.00
_cell.angle_beta   90.00
_cell.angle_gamma   90.00
#
_symmetry.space_group_name_H-M   'P 1'
#
loop_
_entity.id
_entity.type
_entity.pdbx_description
1 polymer ?
#
loop_
_entity_poly.entity_id
_entity_poly.type
_entity_poly.pdbx_seq_one_letter_code
_entity_poly.pdbx_strand_id
1 'polypeptide(L)'
;MHTGSSYVATGPRRISPQLLTFIRNRYGFEELNIYRLCPQCHSVETKMMKKQHEMDKDDMDVSDNELSGNSSMDNEGENDDNEEVDDGSDQNDDDDEPSEDEMLLEATYREEQAMEQLSAVFNLLKIKQVHDKLNTRSIRSKIDEVYIYLHGLCDIIEGKSVQANNPNPHELLVQESNDLLTGLKNLFNESDASEQVRLLTIAPKKWGREKIRKCEHQARESLVLRENEGVLAFPQYFKGNTPISNDTITSIINFYREDGTSRVSSSSKDTIQINQNTVPIRYMEMSILDAFRIFDERSPGLVGRTTFYSSRPRDILSMKWFVMMIKKIVFIGECQQCSTKSLINILTRNINVDLDENCSWTIWQKLNNKFDLQQTTGSVEALLAQIEEQWFPFILHTFCNRSQREYIAELRRQSTKTTFVVAQMDFSMNYTLVRQREVQQGFFSQHQASLFTT
;
A
#
# COMPACT_ATOMS: atom_id res chain seq x y z
N MET A 1 -41.21 13.93 32.93
CA MET A 1 -42.02 14.06 31.70
C MET A 1 -41.41 15.17 30.84
N HIS A 2 -40.54 14.82 29.89
CA HIS A 2 -40.01 15.76 28.92
C HIS A 2 -40.47 15.35 27.52
N THR A 3 -41.09 16.31 26.86
CA THR A 3 -41.67 16.25 25.52
C THR A 3 -40.57 16.20 24.47
N GLY A 4 -40.60 15.17 23.62
CA GLY A 4 -39.71 15.00 22.49
C GLY A 4 -40.03 15.98 21.37
N SER A 5 -39.00 16.65 20.87
CA SER A 5 -39.01 17.47 19.66
C SER A 5 -38.97 16.56 18.42
N SER A 6 -40.03 16.57 17.62
CA SER A 6 -40.13 15.83 16.36
C SER A 6 -39.55 16.66 15.21
N TYR A 7 -38.48 16.17 14.58
CA TYR A 7 -38.01 16.71 13.30
C TYR A 7 -39.00 16.38 12.17
N VAL A 8 -39.50 17.42 11.50
CA VAL A 8 -40.35 17.29 10.29
C VAL A 8 -39.45 17.14 9.07
N ALA A 9 -39.60 16.03 8.35
CA ALA A 9 -38.91 15.78 7.08
C ALA A 9 -39.35 16.79 6.02
N THR A 10 -38.40 17.51 5.42
CA THR A 10 -38.67 18.37 4.27
C THR A 10 -38.76 17.51 3.02
N GLY A 11 -39.95 17.50 2.40
CA GLY A 11 -40.24 16.73 1.19
C GLY A 11 -39.45 17.18 -0.05
N PRO A 12 -39.53 16.41 -1.16
CA PRO A 12 -38.78 16.67 -2.38
C PRO A 12 -39.07 18.07 -2.94
N ARG A 13 -38.01 18.82 -3.27
CA ARG A 13 -38.17 20.11 -3.97
C ARG A 13 -38.70 19.86 -5.38
N ARG A 14 -39.82 20.52 -5.70
CA ARG A 14 -40.46 20.47 -7.02
C ARG A 14 -39.53 21.06 -8.08
N ILE A 15 -39.38 20.33 -9.18
CA ILE A 15 -38.77 20.84 -10.42
C ILE A 15 -39.61 22.01 -10.92
N SER A 16 -39.00 23.01 -11.57
CA SER A 16 -39.80 24.10 -12.15
C SER A 16 -40.80 23.52 -13.17
N PRO A 17 -42.07 23.95 -13.17
CA PRO A 17 -43.08 23.42 -14.07
C PRO A 17 -42.64 23.47 -15.55
N GLN A 18 -41.83 24.48 -15.93
CA GLN A 18 -41.34 24.65 -17.29
C GLN A 18 -40.40 23.51 -17.72
N LEU A 19 -39.50 23.05 -16.84
CA LEU A 19 -38.57 21.96 -17.15
C LEU A 19 -39.31 20.62 -17.21
N LEU A 20 -40.31 20.41 -16.34
CA LEU A 20 -41.14 19.21 -16.37
C LEU A 20 -41.97 19.12 -17.66
N THR A 21 -42.57 20.24 -18.09
CA THR A 21 -43.30 20.33 -19.37
C THR A 21 -42.39 20.09 -20.57
N PHE A 22 -41.17 20.64 -20.56
CA PHE A 22 -40.21 20.42 -21.66
C PHE A 22 -39.86 18.94 -21.84
N ILE A 23 -39.55 18.24 -20.74
CA ILE A 23 -39.13 16.84 -20.81
C ILE A 23 -40.32 15.93 -21.17
N ARG A 24 -41.51 16.19 -20.60
CA ARG A 24 -42.73 15.44 -20.91
C ARG A 24 -43.11 15.57 -22.39
N ASN A 25 -43.04 16.78 -22.94
CA ASN A 25 -43.38 17.02 -24.35
C ASN A 25 -42.37 16.42 -25.34
N ARG A 26 -41.10 16.31 -24.96
CA ARG A 26 -40.04 15.84 -25.87
C ARG A 26 -39.82 14.33 -25.82
N TYR A 27 -40.10 13.69 -24.68
CA TYR A 27 -39.76 12.27 -24.48
C TYR A 27 -40.93 11.41 -23.98
N GLY A 28 -42.14 11.97 -23.82
CA GLY A 28 -43.34 11.20 -23.47
C GLY A 28 -43.38 10.66 -22.03
N PHE A 29 -42.48 11.09 -21.14
CA PHE A 29 -42.46 10.62 -19.76
C PHE A 29 -43.53 11.32 -18.90
N GLU A 30 -44.55 10.57 -18.48
CA GLU A 30 -45.58 11.08 -17.58
C GLU A 30 -45.04 11.33 -16.15
N GLU A 31 -44.03 10.58 -15.71
CA GLU A 31 -43.35 10.76 -14.43
C GLU A 31 -41.84 10.57 -14.56
N LEU A 32 -41.05 11.60 -14.21
CA LEU A 32 -39.60 11.48 -14.08
C LEU A 32 -39.20 11.38 -12.61
N ASN A 33 -38.79 10.18 -12.21
CA ASN A 33 -38.00 9.99 -11.00
C ASN A 33 -36.53 10.26 -11.32
N ILE A 34 -36.13 11.53 -11.27
CA ILE A 34 -34.70 11.88 -11.26
C ILE A 34 -34.16 11.44 -9.91
N TYR A 35 -33.44 10.31 -9.89
CA TYR A 35 -32.80 9.83 -8.68
C TYR A 35 -31.68 10.78 -8.27
N ARG A 36 -31.92 11.54 -7.20
CA ARG A 36 -30.83 12.12 -6.41
C ARG A 36 -30.10 10.98 -5.69
N LEU A 37 -28.85 11.21 -5.33
CA LEU A 37 -28.19 10.45 -4.27
C LEU A 37 -29.18 10.20 -3.14
N CYS A 38 -29.26 8.98 -2.62
CA CYS A 38 -30.17 8.69 -1.51
C CYS A 38 -29.89 9.68 -0.35
N PRO A 39 -30.86 9.93 0.55
CA PRO A 39 -30.69 10.90 1.62
C PRO A 39 -29.40 10.69 2.44
N GLN A 40 -28.92 9.44 2.57
CA GLN A 40 -27.62 9.15 3.20
C GLN A 40 -26.44 9.59 2.34
N CYS A 41 -26.36 9.21 1.07
CA CYS A 41 -25.27 9.63 0.17
C CYS A 41 -25.24 11.16 -0.04
N HIS A 42 -26.41 11.79 -0.19
CA HIS A 42 -26.51 13.25 -0.27
C HIS A 42 -26.12 13.93 1.05
N SER A 43 -26.49 13.34 2.20
CA SER A 43 -26.09 13.86 3.52
C SER A 43 -24.59 13.73 3.74
N VAL A 44 -23.95 12.64 3.29
CA VAL A 44 -22.49 12.48 3.34
C VAL A 44 -21.81 13.51 2.43
N GLU A 45 -22.24 13.65 1.18
CA GLU A 45 -21.74 14.68 0.26
C GLU A 45 -21.90 16.09 0.86
N THR A 46 -23.08 16.42 1.37
CA THR A 46 -23.36 17.74 1.96
C THR A 46 -22.57 17.97 3.25
N LYS A 47 -22.40 16.95 4.11
CA LYS A 47 -21.59 17.04 5.33
C LYS A 47 -20.10 17.14 5.02
N MET A 48 -19.61 16.51 3.96
CA MET A 48 -18.23 16.67 3.52
C MET A 48 -17.99 18.06 2.92
N MET A 49 -18.89 18.54 2.07
CA MET A 49 -18.83 19.91 1.55
C MET A 49 -18.94 20.96 2.66
N LYS A 50 -19.80 20.74 3.67
CA LYS A 50 -19.92 21.62 4.84
C LYS A 50 -18.74 21.52 5.79
N LYS A 51 -18.23 20.33 6.09
CA LYS A 51 -17.05 20.13 6.93
C LYS A 51 -15.80 20.74 6.29
N GLN A 52 -15.67 20.64 4.97
CA GLN A 52 -14.64 21.36 4.23
C GLN A 52 -14.79 22.88 4.43
N HIS A 53 -16.02 23.40 4.35
CA HIS A 53 -16.30 24.83 4.47
C HIS A 53 -16.26 25.39 5.92
N GLU A 54 -16.46 24.53 6.93
CA GLU A 54 -16.38 24.84 8.37
C GLU A 54 -14.91 24.78 8.86
N MET A 55 -14.13 23.78 8.40
CA MET A 55 -12.67 23.74 8.62
C MET A 55 -11.96 24.98 8.02
N ASP A 56 -12.56 25.61 7.02
CA ASP A 56 -12.04 26.84 6.42
C ASP A 56 -12.41 28.13 7.18
N LYS A 57 -13.34 28.05 8.15
CA LYS A 57 -13.86 29.21 8.90
C LYS A 57 -13.28 29.33 10.31
N ASP A 58 -12.97 28.22 10.95
CA ASP A 58 -12.49 28.23 12.34
C ASP A 58 -11.02 28.68 12.48
N ASP A 59 -10.27 28.75 11.36
CA ASP A 59 -8.85 29.16 11.34
C ASP A 59 -8.62 30.66 11.12
N MET A 60 -9.68 31.49 11.07
CA MET A 60 -9.55 32.96 10.97
C MET A 60 -9.78 33.73 12.28
N ASP A 61 -10.14 33.08 13.40
CA ASP A 61 -10.51 33.76 14.66
C ASP A 61 -9.55 33.53 15.84
N VAL A 62 -8.27 33.21 15.59
CA VAL A 62 -7.24 33.15 16.65
C VAL A 62 -6.04 34.02 16.30
N SER A 63 -6.24 35.33 16.30
CA SER A 63 -5.16 36.30 16.51
C SER A 63 -5.62 37.34 17.53
N ASP A 64 -5.12 37.21 18.75
CA ASP A 64 -4.70 38.32 19.63
C ASP A 64 -4.64 37.81 21.07
N ASN A 65 -3.50 37.24 21.46
CA ASN A 65 -2.90 37.58 22.75
C ASN A 65 -1.46 37.08 22.92
N GLU A 66 -0.65 37.97 23.46
CA GLU A 66 0.63 37.76 24.16
C GLU A 66 1.91 37.57 23.32
N LEU A 67 2.51 38.72 22.98
CA LEU A 67 3.96 38.90 22.86
C LEU A 67 4.48 39.60 24.12
N SER A 68 5.29 38.92 24.94
CA SER A 68 6.37 39.55 25.70
C SER A 68 7.40 38.52 26.17
N GLY A 69 8.69 38.77 25.92
CA GLY A 69 9.78 38.03 26.56
C GLY A 69 11.07 37.91 25.74
N ASN A 70 11.87 38.98 25.72
CA ASN A 70 13.25 39.04 25.18
C ASN A 70 14.27 38.29 26.06
N SER A 71 15.27 37.64 25.43
CA SER A 71 16.71 37.81 25.72
C SER A 71 17.54 37.15 24.59
N SER A 72 18.33 37.88 23.80
CA SER A 72 19.69 38.37 24.09
C SER A 72 20.69 37.25 24.39
N MET A 73 21.57 36.95 23.42
CA MET A 73 23.03 37.04 23.64
C MET A 73 23.81 36.92 22.33
N ASP A 74 24.62 37.93 22.09
CA ASP A 74 25.66 38.04 21.07
C ASP A 74 26.82 37.06 21.33
N ASN A 75 27.49 36.61 20.27
CA ASN A 75 28.95 36.54 20.28
C ASN A 75 29.49 36.47 18.85
N GLU A 76 30.17 37.55 18.47
CA GLU A 76 31.07 37.64 17.33
C GLU A 76 32.39 36.91 17.64
N GLY A 77 33.01 36.37 16.59
CA GLY A 77 34.32 35.75 16.66
C GLY A 77 34.80 35.41 15.25
N GLU A 78 35.23 36.44 14.52
CA GLU A 78 36.07 36.32 13.31
C GLU A 78 37.52 35.94 13.67
N ASN A 79 38.26 35.53 12.64
CA ASN A 79 39.71 35.25 12.51
C ASN A 79 40.01 33.75 12.30
N ASP A 80 40.88 33.33 11.40
CA ASP A 80 41.68 33.99 10.35
C ASP A 80 42.19 32.86 9.43
N ASP A 81 42.69 33.26 8.27
CA ASP A 81 43.17 32.43 7.17
C ASP A 81 44.46 31.61 7.45
N ASN A 82 44.74 30.71 6.48
CA ASN A 82 46.01 29.99 6.18
C ASN A 82 46.22 28.66 6.93
N GLU A 83 46.68 27.56 6.32
CA GLU A 83 47.71 27.41 5.28
C GLU A 83 47.57 26.02 4.60
N GLU A 84 48.07 25.90 3.36
CA GLU A 84 48.25 24.65 2.60
C GLU A 84 49.45 23.81 3.12
N VAL A 85 49.68 22.64 2.47
CA VAL A 85 50.85 21.71 2.51
C VAL A 85 50.67 20.61 3.59
N ASP A 86 50.94 19.30 3.45
CA ASP A 86 51.80 18.42 2.63
C ASP A 86 51.24 16.97 2.73
N ASP A 87 51.19 16.19 1.65
CA ASP A 87 51.93 14.92 1.40
C ASP A 87 52.43 14.08 2.61
N GLY A 88 52.23 12.75 2.53
CA GLY A 88 53.04 11.77 3.26
C GLY A 88 52.34 10.86 4.30
N SER A 89 52.09 9.60 3.89
CA SER A 89 52.23 8.32 4.63
C SER A 89 52.13 8.27 6.17
N ASP A 90 51.29 7.38 6.70
CA ASP A 90 51.78 6.11 7.29
C ASP A 90 50.64 5.25 7.85
N GLN A 91 50.74 3.94 7.56
CA GLN A 91 49.97 2.87 8.17
C GLN A 91 50.54 2.60 9.56
N ASN A 92 49.79 2.95 10.61
CA ASN A 92 49.97 2.36 11.92
C ASN A 92 48.69 1.58 12.25
N ASP A 93 48.75 0.27 11.98
CA ASP A 93 47.88 -0.70 12.64
C ASP A 93 48.38 -0.82 14.08
N ASP A 94 47.93 0.08 14.94
CA ASP A 94 48.10 -0.06 16.38
C ASP A 94 47.13 -1.17 16.83
N ASP A 95 47.67 -2.37 17.02
CA ASP A 95 47.03 -3.48 17.73
C ASP A 95 46.83 -3.06 19.20
N ASP A 96 45.77 -2.30 19.46
CA ASP A 96 45.30 -2.00 20.81
C ASP A 96 44.85 -3.31 21.48
N GLU A 97 45.74 -3.94 22.24
CA GLU A 97 45.39 -5.05 23.11
C GLU A 97 44.28 -4.57 24.08
N PRO A 98 43.11 -5.26 24.11
CA PRO A 98 42.02 -4.87 24.98
C PRO A 98 42.47 -4.90 26.43
N SER A 99 42.16 -3.84 27.16
CA SER A 99 42.52 -3.73 28.58
C SER A 99 41.96 -4.89 29.40
N GLU A 100 42.62 -5.28 30.49
CA GLU A 100 42.14 -6.37 31.37
C GLU A 100 40.70 -6.16 31.83
N ASP A 101 40.28 -4.91 32.04
CA ASP A 101 38.92 -4.55 32.43
C ASP A 101 37.90 -4.81 31.30
N GLU A 102 38.29 -4.60 30.05
CA GLU A 102 37.44 -4.88 28.87
C GLU A 102 37.29 -6.39 28.64
N MET A 103 38.37 -7.16 28.85
CA MET A 103 38.28 -8.63 28.84
C MET A 103 37.37 -9.17 29.96
N LEU A 104 37.41 -8.55 31.14
CA LEU A 104 36.58 -8.97 32.28
C LEU A 104 35.10 -8.66 32.04
N LEU A 105 34.80 -7.51 31.42
CA LEU A 105 33.45 -7.09 31.06
C LEU A 105 32.86 -8.00 29.96
N GLU A 106 33.66 -8.36 28.97
CA GLU A 106 33.25 -9.29 27.92
C GLU A 106 33.00 -10.71 28.48
N ALA A 107 33.79 -11.14 29.46
CA ALA A 107 33.61 -12.44 30.12
C ALA A 107 32.31 -12.49 30.95
N THR A 108 32.01 -11.45 31.73
CA THR A 108 30.75 -11.37 32.51
C THR A 108 29.54 -11.25 31.60
N TYR A 109 29.63 -10.48 30.52
CA TYR A 109 28.58 -10.39 29.51
C TYR A 109 28.25 -11.75 28.87
N ARG A 110 29.27 -12.55 28.53
CA ARG A 110 29.09 -13.91 27.99
C ARG A 110 28.48 -14.87 29.01
N GLU A 111 28.84 -14.75 30.29
CA GLU A 111 28.26 -15.57 31.36
C GLU A 111 26.76 -15.26 31.55
N GLU A 112 26.39 -13.98 31.56
CA GLU A 112 24.99 -13.54 31.63
C GLU A 112 24.18 -14.01 30.43
N GLN A 113 24.72 -13.90 29.22
CA GLN A 113 24.06 -14.37 28.00
C GLN A 113 23.87 -15.90 27.98
N ALA A 114 24.86 -16.67 28.45
CA ALA A 114 24.74 -18.11 28.57
C ALA A 114 23.68 -18.53 29.60
N MET A 115 23.58 -17.80 30.72
CA MET A 115 22.56 -18.01 31.74
C MET A 115 21.15 -17.68 31.22
N GLU A 116 21.00 -16.64 30.40
CA GLU A 116 19.73 -16.28 29.76
C GLU A 116 19.28 -17.35 28.76
N GLN A 117 20.20 -17.88 27.95
CA GLN A 117 19.91 -18.97 27.01
C GLN A 117 19.52 -20.27 27.73
N LEU A 118 20.23 -20.64 28.80
CA LEU A 118 19.90 -21.80 29.65
C LEU A 118 18.52 -21.63 30.32
N SER A 119 18.21 -20.43 30.80
CA SER A 119 16.90 -20.08 31.35
C SER A 119 15.78 -20.26 30.31
N ALA A 120 16.01 -19.83 29.07
CA ALA A 120 15.05 -20.01 27.98
C ALA A 120 14.81 -21.50 27.66
N VAL A 121 15.86 -22.32 27.65
CA VAL A 121 15.76 -23.78 27.46
C VAL A 121 14.97 -24.43 28.61
N PHE A 122 15.24 -24.05 29.87
CA PHE A 122 14.50 -24.60 31.01
C PHE A 122 13.02 -24.20 31.02
N ASN A 123 12.69 -22.97 30.61
CA ASN A 123 11.32 -22.52 30.42
C ASN A 123 10.61 -23.34 29.33
N LEU A 124 11.29 -23.62 28.22
CA LEU A 124 10.75 -24.44 27.13
C LEU A 124 10.43 -25.87 27.60
N LEU A 125 11.30 -26.44 28.44
CA LEU A 125 11.16 -27.79 29.01
C LEU A 125 10.21 -27.85 30.22
N LYS A 126 9.60 -26.72 30.62
CA LYS A 126 8.74 -26.59 31.82
C LYS A 126 9.43 -27.04 33.12
N ILE A 127 10.75 -26.92 33.17
CA ILE A 127 11.52 -27.22 34.38
C ILE A 127 11.48 -25.95 35.25
N LYS A 128 10.80 -26.01 36.40
CA LYS A 128 10.76 -24.87 37.34
C LYS A 128 12.19 -24.50 37.75
N GLN A 129 12.57 -23.23 37.60
CA GLN A 129 13.82 -22.71 38.13
C GLN A 129 13.87 -22.95 39.65
N VAL A 130 14.89 -23.68 40.09
CA VAL A 130 15.15 -23.95 41.50
C VAL A 130 16.14 -22.90 41.99
N HIS A 131 15.65 -21.87 42.68
CA HIS A 131 16.50 -20.80 43.23
C HIS A 131 17.27 -21.20 44.50
N ASP A 132 17.39 -22.49 44.80
CA ASP A 132 17.98 -22.97 46.04
C ASP A 132 19.41 -23.48 45.80
N LYS A 133 20.40 -22.74 46.30
CA LYS A 133 21.84 -23.05 46.17
C LYS A 133 22.21 -24.44 46.73
N LEU A 134 21.35 -25.05 47.54
CA LEU A 134 21.54 -26.38 48.13
C LEU A 134 21.14 -27.55 47.21
N ASN A 135 20.50 -27.31 46.05
CA ASN A 135 19.98 -28.38 45.20
C ASN A 135 20.73 -28.57 43.86
N THR A 136 21.88 -27.91 43.70
CA THR A 136 22.73 -27.99 42.50
C THR A 136 23.24 -29.41 42.24
N ARG A 137 23.45 -30.22 43.29
CA ARG A 137 23.91 -31.62 43.17
C ARG A 137 22.85 -32.55 42.56
N SER A 138 21.59 -32.37 42.93
CA SER A 138 20.46 -33.15 42.39
C SER A 138 20.18 -32.77 40.94
N ILE A 139 20.26 -31.48 40.61
CA ILE A 139 20.11 -30.99 39.24
C ILE A 139 21.26 -31.51 38.37
N ARG A 140 22.51 -31.46 38.86
CA ARG A 140 23.67 -31.98 38.13
C ARG A 140 23.57 -33.48 37.89
N SER A 141 23.12 -34.27 38.89
CA SER A 141 22.84 -35.70 38.72
C SER A 141 21.79 -35.97 37.64
N LYS A 142 20.73 -35.16 37.55
CA LYS A 142 19.71 -35.30 36.50
C LYS A 142 20.22 -34.87 35.13
N ILE A 143 21.07 -33.84 35.07
CA ILE A 143 21.74 -33.43 33.84
C ILE A 143 22.67 -34.55 33.36
N ASP A 144 23.43 -35.18 34.26
CA ASP A 144 24.31 -36.30 33.95
C ASP A 144 23.51 -37.53 33.47
N GLU A 145 22.36 -37.83 34.08
CA GLU A 145 21.44 -38.88 33.61
C GLU A 145 20.92 -38.61 32.18
N VAL A 146 20.49 -37.36 31.91
CA VAL A 146 20.04 -36.94 30.58
C VAL A 146 21.20 -36.98 29.58
N TYR A 147 22.41 -36.59 29.99
CA TYR A 147 23.60 -36.62 29.15
C TYR A 147 23.98 -38.06 28.79
N ILE A 148 23.99 -38.98 29.75
CA ILE A 148 24.23 -40.41 29.53
C ILE A 148 23.18 -41.00 28.59
N TYR A 149 21.90 -40.66 28.78
CA TYR A 149 20.82 -41.11 27.93
C TYR A 149 20.97 -40.61 26.48
N LEU A 150 21.27 -39.32 26.29
CA LEU A 150 21.49 -38.73 24.97
C LEU A 150 22.74 -39.31 24.29
N HIS A 151 23.82 -39.56 25.04
CA HIS A 151 25.03 -40.18 24.50
C HIS A 151 24.77 -41.62 24.05
N GLY A 152 24.00 -42.39 24.84
CA GLY A 152 23.57 -43.74 24.47
C GLY A 152 22.72 -43.75 23.20
N LEU A 153 21.81 -42.79 23.03
CA LEU A 153 21.04 -42.63 21.80
C LEU A 153 21.94 -42.30 20.59
N CYS A 154 22.95 -41.46 20.77
CA CYS A 154 23.92 -41.14 19.71
C CYS A 154 24.75 -42.37 19.31
N ASP A 155 25.26 -43.14 20.28
CA ASP A 155 26.04 -44.36 20.02
C ASP A 155 25.22 -45.44 19.29
N ILE A 156 23.90 -45.49 19.56
CA ILE A 156 22.95 -46.38 18.86
C ILE A 156 22.73 -45.90 17.42
N ILE A 157 22.50 -44.60 17.21
CA ILE A 157 22.29 -44.01 15.87
C ILE A 157 23.55 -44.16 15.00
N GLU A 158 24.73 -44.04 15.60
CA GLU A 158 26.02 -44.19 14.91
C GLU A 158 26.45 -45.65 14.73
N GLY A 159 25.69 -46.62 15.25
CA GLY A 159 25.96 -48.05 15.09
C GLY A 159 27.24 -48.52 15.79
N LYS A 160 27.73 -47.80 16.80
CA LYS A 160 29.00 -48.10 17.51
C LYS A 160 28.85 -49.13 18.64
N SER A 161 27.63 -49.54 18.98
CA SER A 161 27.40 -50.57 20.02
C SER A 161 27.57 -51.98 19.45
N VAL A 162 28.73 -52.60 19.69
CA VAL A 162 29.10 -53.93 19.19
C VAL A 162 28.53 -55.09 20.06
N GLN A 163 27.80 -54.81 21.16
CA GLN A 163 27.34 -55.86 22.08
C GLN A 163 25.88 -55.79 22.54
N ALA A 164 25.03 -54.93 21.96
CA ALA A 164 23.60 -55.00 22.24
C ALA A 164 22.94 -56.09 21.37
N ASN A 165 22.81 -57.31 21.90
CA ASN A 165 22.02 -58.42 21.32
C ASN A 165 20.50 -58.13 21.30
N ASN A 166 20.10 -56.86 21.36
CA ASN A 166 18.72 -56.43 21.24
C ASN A 166 18.67 -55.41 20.09
N PRO A 167 18.19 -55.78 18.89
CA PRO A 167 18.29 -54.95 17.69
C PRO A 167 17.45 -53.67 17.74
N ASN A 168 16.71 -53.42 18.82
CA ASN A 168 16.04 -52.15 19.06
C ASN A 168 15.77 -51.96 20.57
N PRO A 169 16.68 -51.36 21.36
CA PRO A 169 16.50 -51.23 22.81
C PRO A 169 15.34 -50.29 23.20
N HIS A 170 14.80 -49.52 22.25
CA HIS A 170 13.63 -48.68 22.45
C HIS A 170 12.70 -48.80 21.24
N GLU A 171 11.74 -49.73 21.29
CA GLU A 171 10.54 -49.62 20.48
C GLU A 171 9.80 -48.36 20.94
N LEU A 172 10.11 -47.22 20.31
CA LEU A 172 9.29 -46.01 20.38
C LEU A 172 7.86 -46.44 20.07
N LEU A 173 6.98 -46.31 21.06
CA LEU A 173 5.59 -46.67 20.86
C LEU A 173 5.05 -45.80 19.73
N VAL A 174 4.22 -46.38 18.85
CA VAL A 174 3.55 -45.64 17.76
C VAL A 174 2.88 -44.36 18.30
N GLN A 175 2.37 -44.42 19.54
CA GLN A 175 1.80 -43.28 20.24
C GLN A 175 2.82 -42.15 20.47
N GLU A 176 4.02 -42.45 20.98
CA GLU A 176 5.06 -41.44 21.23
C GLU A 176 5.53 -40.78 19.93
N SER A 177 5.61 -41.55 18.84
CA SER A 177 5.90 -40.99 17.51
C SER A 177 4.78 -40.06 17.01
N ASN A 178 3.52 -40.39 17.26
CA ASN A 178 2.39 -39.54 16.88
C ASN A 178 2.34 -38.26 17.71
N ASP A 179 2.66 -38.34 19.00
CA ASP A 179 2.71 -37.20 19.90
C ASP A 179 3.85 -36.24 19.48
N LEU A 180 5.01 -36.77 19.13
CA LEU A 180 6.13 -35.98 18.58
C LEU A 180 5.76 -35.27 17.26
N LEU A 181 5.14 -35.99 16.32
CA LEU A 181 4.69 -35.41 15.05
C LEU A 181 3.61 -34.34 15.26
N THR A 182 2.75 -34.52 16.26
CA THR A 182 1.74 -33.52 16.64
C THR A 182 2.40 -32.28 17.22
N GLY A 183 3.39 -32.43 18.10
CA GLY A 183 4.19 -31.33 18.63
C GLY A 183 4.90 -30.54 17.53
N LEU A 184 5.54 -31.21 16.57
CA LEU A 184 6.19 -30.58 15.43
C LEU A 184 5.21 -29.81 14.54
N LYS A 185 4.01 -30.34 14.30
CA LYS A 185 2.97 -29.64 13.54
C LYS A 185 2.50 -28.39 14.26
N ASN A 186 2.29 -28.46 15.57
CA ASN A 186 1.87 -27.31 16.36
C ASN A 186 2.96 -26.23 16.36
N LEU A 187 4.22 -26.61 16.62
CA LEU A 187 5.36 -25.72 16.54
C LEU A 187 5.44 -25.04 15.16
N PHE A 188 5.37 -25.82 14.08
CA PHE A 188 5.38 -25.27 12.72
C PHE A 188 4.24 -24.27 12.45
N ASN A 189 3.05 -24.49 13.02
CA ASN A 189 1.93 -23.57 12.85
C ASN A 189 2.07 -22.28 13.67
N GLU A 190 2.72 -22.34 14.82
CA GLU A 190 2.95 -21.22 15.73
C GLU A 190 4.22 -20.41 15.37
N SER A 191 5.16 -21.05 14.67
CA SER A 191 6.42 -20.47 14.20
C SER A 191 6.24 -19.39 13.12
N ASP A 192 7.19 -18.47 13.08
CA ASP A 192 7.33 -17.49 11.99
C ASP A 192 7.77 -18.15 10.67
N ALA A 193 7.86 -17.36 9.59
CA ALA A 193 8.21 -17.88 8.28
C ALA A 193 9.61 -18.51 8.22
N SER A 194 10.55 -18.00 9.02
CA SER A 194 11.93 -18.47 9.12
C SER A 194 12.01 -19.85 9.74
N GLU A 195 11.43 -19.97 10.93
CA GLU A 195 11.43 -21.22 11.67
C GLU A 195 10.57 -22.27 10.95
N GLN A 196 9.52 -21.85 10.23
CA GLN A 196 8.79 -22.75 9.32
C GLN A 196 9.68 -23.33 8.22
N VAL A 197 10.51 -22.51 7.55
CA VAL A 197 11.45 -23.00 6.52
C VAL A 197 12.45 -23.99 7.12
N ARG A 198 12.99 -23.65 8.31
CA ARG A 198 13.89 -24.53 9.05
C ARG A 198 13.24 -25.87 9.39
N LEU A 199 12.04 -25.87 9.95
CA LEU A 199 11.32 -27.09 10.30
C LEU A 199 10.97 -27.95 9.06
N LEU A 200 10.69 -27.33 7.91
CA LEU A 200 10.46 -28.06 6.65
C LEU A 200 11.69 -28.83 6.16
N THR A 201 12.90 -28.44 6.56
CA THR A 201 14.13 -29.19 6.23
C THR A 201 14.18 -30.59 6.88
N ILE A 202 13.35 -30.86 7.89
CA ILE A 202 13.22 -32.19 8.53
C ILE A 202 12.49 -33.19 7.62
N ALA A 203 11.71 -32.71 6.64
CA ALA A 203 10.94 -33.58 5.77
C ALA A 203 11.83 -34.64 5.09
N PRO A 204 11.32 -35.85 4.80
CA PRO A 204 12.10 -36.88 4.10
C PRO A 204 12.63 -36.40 2.74
N LYS A 205 13.83 -36.83 2.36
CA LYS A 205 14.43 -36.47 1.05
C LYS A 205 13.57 -36.86 -0.16
N LYS A 206 12.81 -37.96 -0.02
CA LYS A 206 11.84 -38.45 -1.02
C LYS A 206 10.57 -37.59 -1.17
N TRP A 207 10.33 -36.64 -0.27
CA TRP A 207 9.21 -35.72 -0.39
C TRP A 207 9.61 -34.55 -1.31
N GLY A 208 8.98 -34.50 -2.49
CA GLY A 208 9.10 -33.38 -3.40
C GLY A 208 8.30 -32.16 -2.93
N ARG A 209 8.43 -31.05 -3.66
CA ARG A 209 7.83 -29.74 -3.34
C ARG A 209 6.35 -29.84 -2.96
N GLU A 210 5.53 -30.54 -3.74
CA GLU A 210 4.09 -30.64 -3.51
C GLU A 210 3.70 -31.25 -2.15
N LYS A 211 4.54 -32.15 -1.60
CA LYS A 211 4.24 -32.81 -0.32
C LYS A 211 4.57 -31.97 0.91
N ILE A 212 5.47 -31.00 0.77
CA ILE A 212 5.90 -30.10 1.85
C ILE A 212 5.28 -28.70 1.74
N ARG A 213 4.50 -28.45 0.68
CA ARG A 213 4.03 -27.10 0.33
C ARG A 213 2.91 -26.63 1.26
N LYS A 214 3.24 -25.69 2.14
CA LYS A 214 2.28 -24.70 2.68
C LYS A 214 2.20 -23.49 1.74
N CYS A 215 3.35 -22.94 1.35
CA CYS A 215 3.51 -22.01 0.24
C CYS A 215 4.70 -22.43 -0.64
N GLU A 216 4.69 -22.03 -1.91
CA GLU A 216 5.68 -22.47 -2.90
C GLU A 216 7.10 -21.99 -2.57
N HIS A 217 7.22 -20.78 -2.04
CA HIS A 217 8.50 -20.17 -1.69
C HIS A 217 9.21 -20.95 -0.57
N GLN A 218 8.52 -21.20 0.55
CA GLN A 218 9.07 -21.93 1.70
C GLN A 218 9.47 -23.37 1.35
N ALA A 219 8.65 -24.05 0.53
CA ALA A 219 8.97 -25.39 0.06
C ALA A 219 10.23 -25.42 -0.81
N ARG A 220 10.41 -24.43 -1.69
CA ARG A 220 11.62 -24.33 -2.53
C ARG A 220 12.85 -24.03 -1.68
N GLU A 221 12.74 -23.04 -0.79
CA GLU A 221 13.82 -22.58 0.07
C GLU A 221 14.29 -23.69 1.02
N SER A 222 13.37 -24.35 1.72
CA SER A 222 13.69 -25.46 2.63
C SER A 222 14.38 -26.65 1.94
N LEU A 223 14.02 -26.97 0.70
CA LEU A 223 14.70 -28.04 -0.05
C LEU A 223 16.14 -27.67 -0.38
N VAL A 224 16.38 -26.44 -0.86
CA VAL A 224 17.72 -25.93 -1.18
C VAL A 224 18.56 -25.85 0.09
N LEU A 225 17.99 -25.31 1.16
CA LEU A 225 18.63 -25.19 2.46
C LEU A 225 19.02 -26.55 3.02
N ARG A 226 18.12 -27.54 2.94
CA ARG A 226 18.40 -28.92 3.36
C ARG A 226 19.50 -29.58 2.54
N GLU A 227 19.58 -29.28 1.25
CA GLU A 227 20.59 -29.84 0.34
C GLU A 227 21.98 -29.24 0.60
N ASN A 228 22.04 -27.94 0.86
CA ASN A 228 23.30 -27.21 1.05
C ASN A 228 23.83 -27.26 2.49
N GLU A 229 22.95 -27.11 3.48
CA GLU A 229 23.32 -26.89 4.89
C GLU A 229 22.82 -27.99 5.83
N GLY A 230 21.95 -28.89 5.34
CA GLY A 230 21.47 -30.05 6.08
C GLY A 230 20.14 -29.87 6.80
N VAL A 231 19.76 -30.88 7.59
CA VAL A 231 18.49 -30.90 8.33
C VAL A 231 18.58 -29.94 9.52
N LEU A 232 17.52 -29.18 9.77
CA LEU A 232 17.42 -28.11 10.77
C LEU A 232 18.38 -26.93 10.55
N ALA A 233 18.96 -26.80 9.37
CA ALA A 233 19.73 -25.62 8.99
C ALA A 233 18.88 -24.36 9.10
N PHE A 234 19.49 -23.30 9.61
CA PHE A 234 18.82 -22.01 9.69
C PHE A 234 18.85 -21.37 8.31
N PRO A 235 17.70 -20.92 7.77
CA PRO A 235 17.71 -20.14 6.55
C PRO A 235 18.62 -18.94 6.77
N GLN A 236 19.70 -18.88 5.99
CA GLN A 236 20.44 -17.64 5.83
C GLN A 236 19.56 -16.70 5.01
N TYR A 237 18.54 -16.11 5.65
CA TYR A 237 18.14 -14.78 5.25
C TYR A 237 19.43 -14.01 5.28
N PHE A 238 19.83 -13.47 4.12
CA PHE A 238 20.96 -12.55 4.07
C PHE A 238 20.87 -11.71 5.33
N LYS A 239 21.81 -11.90 6.27
CA LYS A 239 22.06 -11.00 7.40
C LYS A 239 22.66 -9.69 6.85
N GLY A 240 22.08 -9.24 5.74
CA GLY A 240 22.26 -8.02 5.00
C GLY A 240 20.94 -7.26 5.02
N ASN A 241 20.22 -7.29 6.15
CA ASN A 241 19.75 -6.02 6.68
C ASN A 241 20.98 -5.26 7.21
N THR A 242 22.01 -5.07 6.38
CA THR A 242 22.86 -3.92 6.55
C THR A 242 21.86 -2.77 6.52
N PRO A 243 21.65 -2.08 7.65
CA PRO A 243 20.68 -1.02 7.70
C PRO A 243 21.00 -0.11 6.52
N ILE A 244 20.00 0.15 5.68
CA ILE A 244 20.19 1.05 4.54
C ILE A 244 20.75 2.34 5.14
N SER A 245 21.89 2.80 4.63
CA SER A 245 22.53 3.98 5.21
C SER A 245 21.54 5.14 5.22
N ASN A 246 21.56 5.95 6.28
CA ASN A 246 20.68 7.11 6.37
C ASN A 246 20.85 8.04 5.16
N ASP A 247 22.06 8.10 4.58
CA ASP A 247 22.35 8.84 3.35
C ASP A 247 21.58 8.29 2.15
N THR A 248 21.51 6.96 2.03
CA THR A 248 20.73 6.30 0.97
C THR A 248 19.24 6.56 1.15
N ILE A 249 18.72 6.47 2.37
CA ILE A 249 17.31 6.80 2.67
C ILE A 249 17.04 8.26 2.32
N THR A 250 17.91 9.17 2.72
CA THR A 250 17.81 10.60 2.45
C THR A 250 17.83 10.88 0.95
N SER A 251 18.70 10.20 0.20
CA SER A 251 18.76 10.27 -1.27
C SER A 251 17.45 9.83 -1.92
N ILE A 252 16.83 8.73 -1.46
CA ILE A 252 15.52 8.28 -1.94
C ILE A 252 14.42 9.32 -1.62
N ILE A 253 14.40 9.84 -0.40
CA ILE A 253 13.40 10.83 0.04
C ILE A 253 13.52 12.11 -0.80
N ASN A 254 14.74 12.58 -1.00
CA ASN A 254 15.03 13.76 -1.82
C ASN A 254 14.58 13.51 -3.26
N PHE A 255 14.91 12.36 -3.84
CA PHE A 255 14.49 12.00 -5.19
C PHE A 255 12.96 12.03 -5.35
N TYR A 256 12.21 11.50 -4.38
CA TYR A 256 10.74 11.58 -4.43
C TYR A 256 10.22 13.02 -4.33
N ARG A 257 10.94 13.91 -3.63
CA ARG A 257 10.58 15.32 -3.44
C ARG A 257 11.06 16.24 -4.56
N GLU A 258 11.90 15.77 -5.47
CA GLU A 258 12.33 16.53 -6.64
C GLU A 258 11.13 16.87 -7.55
N ASP A 259 11.12 18.10 -8.05
CA ASP A 259 10.21 18.53 -9.10
C ASP A 259 10.51 17.73 -10.38
N GLY A 260 9.47 17.19 -11.01
CA GLY A 260 9.58 16.21 -12.10
C GLY A 260 9.33 14.77 -11.64
N THR A 261 9.62 14.42 -10.39
CA THR A 261 9.21 13.13 -9.79
C THR A 261 7.86 13.25 -9.11
N SER A 262 7.70 14.30 -8.30
CA SER A 262 6.42 14.68 -7.69
C SER A 262 6.24 16.19 -7.69
N ARG A 263 4.98 16.62 -7.63
CA ARG A 263 4.60 18.04 -7.52
C ARG A 263 3.85 18.30 -6.22
N VAL A 264 4.13 19.43 -5.56
CA VAL A 264 3.34 19.87 -4.41
C VAL A 264 1.90 20.13 -4.84
N SER A 265 0.92 19.80 -3.98
CA SER A 265 -0.46 20.22 -4.23
C SER A 265 -0.55 21.74 -4.33
N SER A 266 -1.32 22.24 -5.30
CA SER A 266 -1.62 23.66 -5.42
C SER A 266 -2.56 24.15 -4.31
N SER A 267 -3.22 23.23 -3.59
CA SER A 267 -4.10 23.54 -2.48
C SER A 267 -3.29 23.66 -1.20
N SER A 268 -3.31 24.85 -0.58
CA SER A 268 -2.70 25.06 0.74
C SER A 268 -3.33 24.21 1.86
N LYS A 269 -4.52 23.66 1.62
CA LYS A 269 -5.23 22.78 2.56
C LYS A 269 -4.78 21.33 2.48
N ASP A 270 -4.06 20.96 1.43
CA ASP A 270 -3.61 19.59 1.23
C ASP A 270 -2.31 19.39 2.00
N THR A 271 -2.44 19.27 3.32
CA THR A 271 -1.33 19.03 4.25
C THR A 271 -1.59 17.79 5.09
N ILE A 272 -0.51 17.18 5.58
CA ILE A 272 -0.54 16.02 6.47
C ILE A 272 0.37 16.28 7.67
N GLN A 273 -0.08 15.94 8.87
CA GLN A 273 0.77 15.98 10.06
C GLN A 273 1.65 14.73 10.14
N ILE A 274 2.97 14.93 10.10
CA ILE A 274 3.98 13.89 10.29
C ILE A 274 4.88 14.35 11.43
N ASN A 275 4.90 13.61 12.54
CA ASN A 275 5.68 13.95 13.74
C ASN A 275 5.42 15.39 14.22
N GLN A 276 4.15 15.79 14.33
CA GLN A 276 3.71 17.14 14.72
C GLN A 276 4.04 18.27 13.72
N ASN A 277 4.74 17.97 12.63
CA ASN A 277 5.00 18.92 11.56
C ASN A 277 3.95 18.78 10.47
N THR A 278 3.33 19.90 10.08
CA THR A 278 2.40 19.96 8.95
C THR A 278 3.21 20.06 7.66
N VAL A 279 3.14 19.01 6.82
CA VAL A 279 3.88 18.92 5.55
C VAL A 279 2.88 18.95 4.40
N PRO A 280 3.10 19.74 3.33
CA PRO A 280 2.21 19.74 2.17
C PRO A 280 2.30 18.42 1.40
N ILE A 281 1.14 17.92 0.97
CA ILE A 281 1.03 16.70 0.18
C ILE A 281 1.62 16.95 -1.22
N ARG A 282 2.40 15.99 -1.71
CA ARG A 282 2.89 15.94 -3.09
C ARG A 282 2.24 14.78 -3.85
N TYR A 283 2.05 14.97 -5.14
CA TYR A 283 1.53 13.96 -6.05
C TYR A 283 2.62 13.54 -7.04
N MET A 284 2.86 12.24 -7.13
CA MET A 284 3.78 11.67 -8.11
C MET A 284 3.36 12.05 -9.54
N GLU A 285 4.29 12.56 -10.34
CA GLU A 285 4.07 12.89 -11.76
C GLU A 285 4.28 11.68 -12.68
N MET A 286 4.90 10.63 -12.16
CA MET A 286 5.16 9.37 -12.88
C MET A 286 4.75 8.14 -12.07
N SER A 287 4.82 6.96 -12.69
CA SER A 287 4.60 5.71 -11.96
C SER A 287 5.76 5.44 -10.99
N ILE A 288 5.49 4.74 -9.88
CA ILE A 288 6.53 4.36 -8.91
C ILE A 288 7.61 3.50 -9.59
N LEU A 289 7.23 2.72 -10.61
CA LEU A 289 8.17 1.90 -11.37
C LEU A 289 9.09 2.75 -12.24
N ASP A 290 8.57 3.78 -12.91
CA ASP A 290 9.40 4.71 -13.70
C ASP A 290 10.31 5.53 -12.78
N ALA A 291 9.79 5.97 -11.63
CA ALA A 291 10.57 6.66 -10.61
C ALA A 291 11.75 5.80 -10.12
N PHE A 292 11.50 4.51 -9.85
CA PHE A 292 12.57 3.57 -9.50
C PHE A 292 13.59 3.42 -10.63
N ARG A 293 13.15 3.28 -11.88
CA ARG A 293 14.07 3.14 -13.02
C ARG A 293 14.99 4.36 -13.14
N ILE A 294 14.44 5.57 -13.03
CA ILE A 294 15.22 6.82 -13.08
C ILE A 294 16.17 6.91 -11.88
N PHE A 295 15.73 6.52 -10.68
CA PHE A 295 16.58 6.50 -9.50
C PHE A 295 17.75 5.52 -9.65
N ASP A 296 17.49 4.31 -10.11
CA ASP A 296 18.50 3.27 -10.34
C ASP A 296 19.46 3.65 -11.48
N GLU A 297 18.99 4.36 -12.52
CA GLU A 297 19.85 4.93 -13.55
C GLU A 297 20.83 5.98 -12.98
N ARG A 298 20.41 6.76 -11.97
CA ARG A 298 21.27 7.77 -11.29
C ARG A 298 22.18 7.17 -10.23
N SER A 299 21.74 6.11 -9.57
CA SER A 299 22.41 5.46 -8.45
C SER A 299 22.34 3.92 -8.57
N PRO A 300 23.05 3.33 -9.54
CA PRO A 300 22.87 1.91 -9.90
C PRO A 300 23.17 0.97 -8.74
N GLY A 301 22.21 0.10 -8.41
CA GLY A 301 22.38 -0.94 -7.40
C GLY A 301 22.40 -0.44 -5.96
N LEU A 302 22.14 0.85 -5.72
CA LEU A 302 22.15 1.42 -4.37
C LEU A 302 21.03 0.83 -3.49
N VAL A 303 19.86 0.56 -4.08
CA VAL A 303 18.71 -0.03 -3.38
C VAL A 303 17.90 -0.98 -4.26
N GLY A 304 17.36 -2.03 -3.63
CA GLY A 304 16.38 -2.90 -4.29
C GLY A 304 15.02 -2.21 -4.49
N ARG A 305 14.25 -2.70 -5.47
CA ARG A 305 12.90 -2.20 -5.78
C ARG A 305 11.98 -2.14 -4.56
N THR A 306 11.88 -3.23 -3.81
CA THR A 306 10.99 -3.30 -2.64
C THR A 306 11.34 -2.23 -1.61
N THR A 307 12.63 -2.06 -1.35
CA THR A 307 13.16 -1.04 -0.44
C THR A 307 12.82 0.37 -0.91
N PHE A 308 13.06 0.68 -2.19
CA PHE A 308 12.70 1.98 -2.77
C PHE A 308 11.19 2.28 -2.64
N TYR A 309 10.35 1.26 -2.77
CA TYR A 309 8.89 1.40 -2.69
C TYR A 309 8.45 1.64 -1.24
N SER A 310 9.06 0.94 -0.28
CA SER A 310 8.77 1.11 1.15
C SER A 310 9.32 2.41 1.71
N SER A 311 10.40 2.95 1.15
CA SER A 311 11.02 4.21 1.59
C SER A 311 10.33 5.46 1.06
N ARG A 312 9.19 5.32 0.36
CA ARG A 312 8.42 6.47 -0.12
C ARG A 312 7.83 7.25 1.06
N PRO A 313 8.06 8.58 1.15
CA PRO A 313 7.46 9.42 2.18
C PRO A 313 5.92 9.38 2.16
N ARG A 314 5.29 9.51 3.35
CA ARG A 314 3.83 9.45 3.51
C ARG A 314 3.10 10.64 2.89
N ASP A 315 3.78 11.78 2.81
CA ASP A 315 3.37 13.01 2.15
C ASP A 315 3.35 12.88 0.61
N ILE A 316 3.82 11.77 0.04
CA ILE A 316 3.93 11.59 -1.42
C ILE A 316 2.95 10.53 -1.91
N LEU A 317 1.86 10.99 -2.53
CA LEU A 317 0.77 10.15 -3.01
C LEU A 317 0.96 9.78 -4.47
N SER A 318 0.75 8.50 -4.80
CA SER A 318 0.68 8.09 -6.20
C SER A 318 -0.61 8.58 -6.85
N MET A 319 -0.57 9.08 -8.09
CA MET A 319 -1.76 9.44 -8.88
C MET A 319 -2.81 8.32 -8.95
N LYS A 320 -2.38 7.05 -8.95
CA LYS A 320 -3.27 5.88 -8.90
C LYS A 320 -4.15 5.86 -7.65
N TRP A 321 -3.63 6.35 -6.52
CA TRP A 321 -4.38 6.47 -5.27
C TRP A 321 -5.46 7.54 -5.37
N PHE A 322 -5.20 8.67 -6.03
CA PHE A 322 -6.21 9.70 -6.28
C PHE A 322 -7.35 9.17 -7.16
N VAL A 323 -7.00 8.45 -8.24
CA VAL A 323 -7.99 7.78 -9.10
C VAL A 323 -8.75 6.67 -8.35
N MET A 324 -8.08 5.90 -7.48
CA MET A 324 -8.73 4.90 -6.62
C MET A 324 -9.60 5.52 -5.52
N MET A 325 -9.23 6.68 -4.99
CA MET A 325 -10.00 7.39 -3.98
C MET A 325 -11.25 7.98 -4.60
N ILE A 326 -11.17 8.53 -5.82
CA ILE A 326 -12.36 8.92 -6.60
C ILE A 326 -13.23 7.69 -6.91
N LYS A 327 -12.64 6.56 -7.30
CA LYS A 327 -13.36 5.28 -7.44
C LYS A 327 -14.12 4.93 -6.16
N LYS A 328 -13.45 5.02 -5.00
CA LYS A 328 -13.97 4.65 -3.67
C LYS A 328 -15.01 5.64 -3.12
N ILE A 329 -14.84 6.93 -3.34
CA ILE A 329 -15.68 7.99 -2.77
C ILE A 329 -16.95 8.21 -3.58
N VAL A 330 -16.91 8.03 -4.91
CA VAL A 330 -18.04 8.41 -5.76
C VAL A 330 -18.90 7.21 -6.19
N PHE A 331 -18.37 5.98 -6.29
CA PHE A 331 -19.10 4.93 -7.04
C PHE A 331 -18.96 3.46 -6.61
N ILE A 332 -18.22 3.11 -5.56
CA ILE A 332 -18.29 1.71 -5.08
C ILE A 332 -19.64 1.56 -4.38
N GLY A 333 -20.52 0.74 -4.95
CA GLY A 333 -21.87 0.41 -4.50
C GLY A 333 -21.95 -0.26 -3.12
N GLU A 334 -21.19 0.23 -2.15
CA GLU A 334 -21.23 -0.17 -0.73
C GLU A 334 -22.37 0.51 0.03
N CYS A 335 -23.05 1.49 -0.57
CA CYS A 335 -24.32 1.93 0.00
C CYS A 335 -25.32 0.78 -0.13
N GLN A 336 -25.60 0.10 0.98
CA GLN A 336 -26.55 -1.01 1.04
C GLN A 336 -27.96 -0.65 0.51
N GLN A 337 -28.30 0.65 0.50
CA GLN A 337 -29.55 1.17 -0.07
C GLN A 337 -29.44 1.52 -1.56
N CYS A 338 -28.24 1.86 -2.05
CA CYS A 338 -27.94 2.11 -3.46
C CYS A 338 -27.12 0.94 -4.01
N SER A 339 -27.55 -0.30 -3.74
CA SER A 339 -26.99 -1.46 -4.42
C SER A 339 -27.00 -1.12 -5.91
N THR A 340 -25.81 -1.01 -6.50
CA THR A 340 -25.64 -0.54 -7.86
C THR A 340 -26.36 -1.55 -8.75
N LYS A 341 -27.61 -1.22 -9.09
CA LYS A 341 -28.37 -1.91 -10.11
C LYS A 341 -27.51 -1.79 -11.35
N SER A 342 -27.18 -2.93 -11.98
CA SER A 342 -26.58 -2.94 -13.32
C SER A 342 -27.30 -1.90 -14.18
N LEU A 343 -26.55 -1.14 -14.97
CA LEU A 343 -27.12 -0.15 -15.88
C LEU A 343 -28.21 -0.77 -16.75
N ILE A 344 -28.02 -2.02 -17.17
CA ILE A 344 -29.06 -2.82 -17.86
C ILE A 344 -30.37 -2.78 -17.07
N ASN A 345 -30.34 -3.11 -15.78
CA ASN A 345 -31.52 -3.08 -14.91
C ASN A 345 -32.12 -1.68 -14.72
N ILE A 346 -31.35 -0.62 -14.92
CA ILE A 346 -31.85 0.77 -14.87
C ILE A 346 -32.57 1.09 -16.18
N LEU A 347 -31.96 0.75 -17.33
CA LEU A 347 -32.46 1.04 -18.67
C LEU A 347 -33.68 0.18 -19.03
N THR A 348 -33.71 -1.07 -18.60
CA THR A 348 -34.85 -1.98 -18.84
C THR A 348 -35.95 -1.83 -17.80
N ARG A 349 -35.77 -0.98 -16.78
CA ARG A 349 -36.78 -0.81 -15.74
C ARG A 349 -38.02 -0.13 -16.32
N ASN A 350 -39.12 -0.88 -16.36
CA ASN A 350 -40.42 -0.46 -16.88
C ASN A 350 -40.52 -0.38 -18.41
N ILE A 351 -39.54 -0.93 -19.14
CA ILE A 351 -39.62 -1.07 -20.60
C ILE A 351 -39.55 -2.55 -20.91
N ASN A 352 -40.57 -3.08 -21.60
CA ASN A 352 -40.52 -4.44 -22.14
C ASN A 352 -39.64 -4.42 -23.39
N VAL A 353 -38.34 -4.52 -23.19
CA VAL A 353 -37.34 -4.57 -24.27
C VAL A 353 -37.14 -6.03 -24.64
N ASP A 354 -37.34 -6.36 -25.92
CA ASP A 354 -36.92 -7.65 -26.44
C ASP A 354 -35.40 -7.66 -26.56
N LEU A 355 -34.75 -8.38 -25.65
CA LEU A 355 -33.29 -8.44 -25.57
C LEU A 355 -32.67 -9.16 -26.77
N ASP A 356 -33.44 -10.01 -27.46
CA ASP A 356 -33.03 -10.76 -28.64
C ASP A 356 -33.25 -9.98 -29.94
N GLU A 357 -33.88 -8.80 -29.89
CA GLU A 357 -34.10 -7.96 -31.06
C GLU A 357 -32.74 -7.55 -31.67
N ASN A 358 -32.58 -7.74 -32.97
CA ASN A 358 -31.38 -7.32 -33.67
C ASN A 358 -31.37 -5.79 -33.85
N CYS A 359 -30.28 -5.15 -33.47
CA CYS A 359 -30.04 -3.72 -33.64
C CYS A 359 -28.65 -3.46 -34.24
N SER A 360 -28.42 -2.21 -34.64
CA SER A 360 -27.12 -1.74 -35.11
C SER A 360 -26.73 -0.46 -34.41
N TRP A 361 -25.47 -0.34 -34.02
CA TRP A 361 -24.93 0.84 -33.34
C TRP A 361 -23.50 1.12 -33.79
N THR A 362 -22.99 2.30 -33.48
CA THR A 362 -21.62 2.69 -33.81
C THR A 362 -20.81 2.94 -32.55
N ILE A 363 -19.57 2.47 -32.51
CA ILE A 363 -18.66 2.69 -31.39
C ILE A 363 -17.27 3.04 -31.88
N TRP A 364 -16.61 3.98 -31.20
CA TRP A 364 -15.20 4.25 -31.40
C TRP A 364 -14.37 3.15 -30.75
N GLN A 365 -13.66 2.37 -31.56
CA GLN A 365 -12.78 1.30 -31.08
C GLN A 365 -11.36 1.53 -31.57
N LYS A 366 -10.39 1.10 -30.75
CA LYS A 366 -8.97 1.19 -31.09
C LYS A 366 -8.57 -0.06 -31.89
N LEU A 367 -8.39 0.09 -33.19
CA LEU A 367 -7.92 -0.96 -34.10
C LEU A 367 -6.55 -0.54 -34.64
N ASN A 368 -5.55 -1.43 -34.53
CA ASN A 368 -4.19 -1.16 -35.02
C ASN A 368 -3.62 0.18 -34.53
N ASN A 369 -3.82 0.51 -33.26
CA ASN A 369 -3.44 1.78 -32.63
C ASN A 369 -4.14 3.06 -33.13
N LYS A 370 -5.10 2.96 -34.05
CA LYS A 370 -5.94 4.08 -34.48
C LYS A 370 -7.36 3.92 -33.93
N PHE A 371 -7.97 5.01 -33.49
CA PHE A 371 -9.40 4.99 -33.18
C PHE A 371 -10.19 5.10 -34.48
N ASP A 372 -11.10 4.16 -34.69
CA ASP A 372 -11.97 4.12 -35.84
C ASP A 372 -13.42 3.93 -35.40
N LEU A 373 -14.34 4.53 -36.15
CA LEU A 373 -15.78 4.41 -35.88
C LEU A 373 -16.27 3.14 -36.55
N GLN A 374 -16.53 2.12 -35.75
CA GLN A 374 -17.00 0.83 -36.24
C GLN A 374 -18.51 0.75 -36.09
N GLN A 375 -19.18 0.32 -37.15
CA GLN A 375 -20.61 -0.05 -37.09
C GLN A 375 -20.72 -1.52 -36.71
N THR A 376 -21.39 -1.78 -35.60
CA THR A 376 -21.63 -3.12 -35.06
C THR A 376 -23.12 -3.45 -35.22
N THR A 377 -23.42 -4.71 -35.50
CA THR A 377 -24.78 -5.27 -35.53
C THR A 377 -24.85 -6.44 -34.56
N GLY A 378 -25.90 -6.53 -33.76
CA GLY A 378 -26.08 -7.61 -32.78
C GLY A 378 -27.40 -7.47 -32.04
N SER A 379 -27.62 -8.31 -31.03
CA SER A 379 -28.82 -8.22 -30.19
C SER A 379 -28.81 -6.95 -29.31
N VAL A 380 -29.99 -6.52 -28.85
CA VAL A 380 -30.11 -5.43 -27.86
C VAL A 380 -29.35 -5.77 -26.58
N GLU A 381 -29.33 -7.04 -26.16
CA GLU A 381 -28.48 -7.49 -25.05
C GLU A 381 -27.01 -7.18 -25.26
N ALA A 382 -26.47 -7.46 -26.46
CA ALA A 382 -25.06 -7.19 -26.79
C ALA A 382 -24.74 -5.69 -26.77
N LEU A 383 -25.66 -4.85 -27.26
CA LEU A 383 -25.54 -3.40 -27.14
C LEU A 383 -25.52 -2.96 -25.67
N LEU A 384 -26.46 -3.44 -24.85
CA LEU A 384 -26.55 -3.08 -23.44
C LEU A 384 -25.31 -3.52 -22.64
N ALA A 385 -24.76 -4.70 -22.92
CA ALA A 385 -23.49 -5.15 -22.35
C ALA A 385 -22.33 -4.22 -22.72
N GLN A 386 -22.28 -3.75 -23.97
CA GLN A 386 -21.26 -2.80 -24.40
C GLN A 386 -21.42 -1.42 -23.75
N ILE A 387 -22.65 -0.94 -23.53
CA ILE A 387 -22.90 0.29 -22.78
C ILE A 387 -22.45 0.12 -21.32
N GLU A 388 -22.75 -1.01 -20.69
CA GLU A 388 -22.31 -1.31 -19.31
C GLU A 388 -20.78 -1.28 -19.20
N GLU A 389 -20.04 -1.80 -20.20
CA GLU A 389 -18.57 -1.72 -20.23
C GLU A 389 -18.06 -0.27 -20.28
N GLN A 390 -18.75 0.59 -21.04
CA GLN A 390 -18.40 2.02 -21.17
C GLN A 390 -18.94 2.88 -20.03
N TRP A 391 -19.84 2.35 -19.21
CA TRP A 391 -20.57 3.11 -18.20
C TRP A 391 -19.65 3.73 -17.16
N PHE A 392 -18.72 2.94 -16.63
CA PHE A 392 -17.79 3.44 -15.62
C PHE A 392 -16.84 4.52 -16.17
N PRO A 393 -16.14 4.33 -17.32
CA PRO A 393 -15.39 5.40 -17.96
C PRO A 393 -16.21 6.67 -18.23
N PHE A 394 -17.46 6.51 -18.70
CA PHE A 394 -18.35 7.62 -19.00
C PHE A 394 -18.74 8.42 -17.75
N ILE A 395 -19.11 7.74 -16.66
CA ILE A 395 -19.39 8.39 -15.38
C ILE A 395 -18.17 9.15 -14.89
N LEU A 396 -16.99 8.51 -14.90
CA LEU A 396 -15.76 9.14 -14.45
C LEU A 396 -15.46 10.41 -15.27
N HIS A 397 -15.60 10.33 -16.59
CA HIS A 397 -15.47 11.48 -17.47
C HIS A 397 -16.45 12.59 -17.10
N THR A 398 -17.73 12.25 -16.89
CA THR A 398 -18.78 13.21 -16.54
C THR A 398 -18.51 13.89 -15.20
N PHE A 399 -18.06 13.12 -14.21
CA PHE A 399 -17.65 13.64 -12.91
C PHE A 399 -16.47 14.62 -13.05
N CYS A 400 -15.38 14.19 -13.69
CA CYS A 400 -14.21 15.04 -13.89
C CYS A 400 -14.56 16.33 -14.63
N ASN A 401 -15.33 16.23 -15.72
CA ASN A 401 -15.78 17.39 -16.48
C ASN A 401 -16.64 18.34 -15.61
N ARG A 402 -17.54 17.80 -14.78
CA ARG A 402 -18.34 18.62 -13.86
C ARG A 402 -17.47 19.34 -12.83
N SER A 403 -16.55 18.63 -12.16
CA SER A 403 -15.64 19.23 -11.18
C SER A 403 -14.75 20.30 -11.83
N GLN A 404 -14.26 20.06 -13.04
CA GLN A 404 -13.49 21.06 -13.80
C GLN A 404 -14.33 22.29 -14.12
N ARG A 405 -15.57 22.12 -14.58
CA ARG A 405 -16.50 23.23 -14.87
C ARG A 405 -16.78 24.05 -13.61
N GLU A 406 -17.05 23.40 -12.48
CA GLU A 406 -17.31 24.06 -11.20
C GLU A 406 -16.07 24.84 -10.72
N TYR A 407 -14.89 24.23 -10.80
CA TYR A 407 -13.63 24.88 -10.44
C TYR A 407 -13.33 26.09 -11.34
N ILE A 408 -13.51 25.97 -12.66
CA ILE A 408 -13.32 27.10 -13.59
C ILE A 408 -14.34 28.21 -13.33
N ALA A 409 -15.60 27.86 -13.03
CA ALA A 409 -16.61 28.85 -12.68
C ALA A 409 -16.23 29.61 -11.41
N GLU A 410 -15.66 28.92 -10.43
CA GLU A 410 -15.16 29.53 -9.20
C GLU A 410 -13.95 30.43 -9.46
N LEU A 411 -12.98 29.99 -10.25
CA LEU A 411 -11.85 30.83 -10.65
C LEU A 411 -12.31 32.10 -11.38
N ARG A 412 -13.30 31.99 -12.28
CA ARG A 412 -13.89 33.15 -12.97
C ARG A 412 -14.61 34.10 -12.00
N ARG A 413 -15.23 33.56 -10.95
CA ARG A 413 -15.90 34.34 -9.91
C ARG A 413 -14.90 35.11 -9.05
N GLN A 414 -13.74 34.51 -8.77
CA GLN A 414 -12.67 35.11 -7.98
C GLN A 414 -11.76 36.04 -8.80
N SER A 415 -11.67 35.86 -10.12
CA SER A 415 -10.88 36.74 -10.98
C SER A 415 -11.47 38.14 -11.00
N THR A 416 -10.70 39.14 -10.57
CA THR A 416 -11.04 40.55 -10.80
C THR A 416 -10.45 41.00 -12.14
N LYS A 417 -10.87 42.15 -12.66
CA LYS A 417 -10.37 42.68 -13.94
C LYS A 417 -8.85 42.92 -13.96
N THR A 418 -8.19 42.91 -12.81
CA THR A 418 -6.77 43.27 -12.65
C THR A 418 -5.88 42.12 -12.18
N THR A 419 -6.41 40.92 -11.88
CA THR A 419 -5.59 39.82 -11.33
C THR A 419 -5.12 38.83 -12.38
N PHE A 420 -6.04 38.09 -13.02
CA PHE A 420 -5.68 37.08 -14.02
C PHE A 420 -6.86 36.75 -14.95
N VAL A 421 -6.56 36.17 -16.12
CA VAL A 421 -7.54 35.69 -17.10
C VAL A 421 -7.62 34.16 -17.03
N VAL A 422 -8.84 33.62 -16.93
CA VAL A 422 -9.07 32.17 -16.98
C VAL A 422 -9.37 31.74 -18.41
N ALA A 423 -8.38 31.19 -19.09
CA ALA A 423 -8.55 30.59 -20.42
C ALA A 423 -8.90 29.10 -20.29
N GLN A 424 -10.06 28.70 -20.81
CA GLN A 424 -10.42 27.28 -20.94
C GLN A 424 -10.16 26.88 -22.38
N MET A 425 -9.18 25.99 -22.58
CA MET A 425 -8.81 25.48 -23.90
C MET A 425 -9.14 23.99 -23.96
N ASP A 426 -9.97 23.60 -24.93
CA ASP A 426 -10.22 22.19 -25.21
C ASP A 426 -9.18 21.72 -26.22
N PHE A 427 -8.17 20.99 -25.73
CA PHE A 427 -7.20 20.33 -26.58
C PHE A 427 -7.79 19.01 -27.06
N SER A 428 -8.60 19.07 -28.12
CA SER A 428 -8.87 17.86 -28.90
C SER A 428 -7.52 17.35 -29.42
N MET A 429 -7.17 16.13 -29.03
CA MET A 429 -5.87 15.46 -29.25
C MET A 429 -5.53 15.16 -30.72
N ASN A 430 -6.10 15.92 -31.67
CA ASN A 430 -5.95 15.74 -33.12
C ASN A 430 -5.05 16.79 -33.78
N TYR A 431 -4.22 17.50 -33.01
CA TYR A 431 -3.26 18.45 -33.59
C TYR A 431 -1.83 17.91 -33.50
N THR A 432 -1.42 17.16 -34.51
CA THR A 432 -0.04 17.31 -34.99
C THR A 432 0.00 18.63 -35.77
N LEU A 433 0.84 19.58 -35.35
CA LEU A 433 1.04 20.89 -35.98
C LEU A 433 1.68 20.76 -37.38
N VAL A 434 1.02 20.07 -38.31
CA VAL A 434 1.52 19.91 -39.68
C VAL A 434 0.55 20.50 -40.70
N ARG A 435 -0.77 20.54 -40.45
CA ARG A 435 -1.75 21.11 -41.40
C ARG A 435 -3.00 21.71 -40.75
N GLN A 436 -2.90 22.96 -40.30
CA GLN A 436 -3.98 23.72 -39.66
C GLN A 436 -5.23 23.91 -40.56
N ARG A 437 -5.07 23.86 -41.89
CA ARG A 437 -6.18 24.08 -42.84
C ARG A 437 -7.05 22.84 -43.11
N GLU A 438 -6.49 21.62 -43.05
CA GLU A 438 -7.25 20.38 -43.31
C GLU A 438 -8.25 20.06 -42.18
N VAL A 439 -7.86 20.26 -40.92
CA VAL A 439 -8.71 19.95 -39.76
C VAL A 439 -9.90 20.90 -39.67
N GLN A 440 -9.68 22.20 -39.90
CA GLN A 440 -10.78 23.18 -39.92
C GLN A 440 -11.73 22.93 -41.09
N GLN A 441 -11.21 22.61 -42.28
CA GLN A 441 -12.04 22.33 -43.45
C GLN A 441 -12.85 21.04 -43.29
N GLY A 442 -12.29 20.01 -42.63
CA GLY A 442 -13.01 18.80 -42.26
C GLY A 442 -14.17 19.06 -41.29
N PHE A 443 -13.94 19.86 -40.25
CA PHE A 443 -14.95 20.20 -39.23
C PHE A 443 -16.15 20.99 -39.81
N PHE A 444 -15.91 21.85 -40.81
CA PHE A 444 -16.98 22.63 -41.47
C PHE A 444 -17.60 21.96 -42.70
N SER A 445 -17.06 20.83 -43.16
CA SER A 445 -17.58 20.08 -44.32
C SER A 445 -18.65 19.05 -43.96
N GLN A 446 -18.75 18.64 -42.70
CA GLN A 446 -19.70 17.61 -42.28
C GLN A 446 -21.12 18.16 -42.17
N HIS A 447 -22.05 17.58 -42.93
CA HIS A 447 -23.50 17.80 -42.80
C HIS A 447 -24.07 17.03 -41.60
N GLN A 448 -23.39 17.07 -40.45
CA GLN A 448 -23.87 16.45 -39.22
C GLN A 448 -24.02 17.50 -38.13
N ALA A 449 -25.10 17.40 -37.37
CA ALA A 449 -25.25 18.13 -36.11
C ALA A 449 -24.90 17.17 -34.97
N SER A 450 -23.85 17.47 -34.22
CA SER A 450 -23.55 16.77 -32.97
C SER A 450 -24.32 17.45 -31.83
N LEU A 451 -25.26 16.73 -31.23
CA LEU A 451 -26.00 17.18 -30.04
C LEU A 451 -25.10 17.06 -28.81
N PHE A 452 -24.66 18.21 -28.28
CA PHE A 452 -24.10 18.29 -26.94
C PHE A 452 -25.26 18.37 -25.95
N THR A 453 -25.44 17.34 -25.13
CA THR A 453 -26.36 17.42 -23.99
C THR A 453 -25.67 18.21 -22.87
N THR A 454 -26.20 19.41 -22.59
CA THR A 454 -25.75 20.30 -21.50
C THR A 454 -25.99 19.73 -20.11
#